data_AF-A0A941UNR7-F1
#
_entry.id   AF-A0A941UNR7-F1
#
_cell.length_a   1.000
_cell.length_b   1.000
_cell.length_c   1.000
_cell.angle_alpha   90.00
_cell.angle_beta   90.00
_cell.angle_gamma   90.00
#
_symmetry.space_group_name_H-M   'P 1'
#
loop_
_entity.id
_entity.type
_entity.pdbx_description
1 polymer ?
#
loop_
_entity_poly.entity_id
_entity_poly.type
_entity_poly.pdbx_seq_one_letter_code
_entity_poly.pdbx_strand_id
1 'polypeptide(L)'
;MGPNGISGISAPGIFSLPLGKLSYFYYLVLLFVLITFFTTKRVYSSKIGRAWVAIREDEIASSIMGINTTMYKLYAFAFGAFWAGLAGAVFAGKMQFVSPESFTFMESVLILCMVILGGLGSIPGVILGALILVLLPELLREIQLYRMLALGAGLVLLMVFRPQGLFGGRGVSFRS
;
A
#
# COMPACT_ATOMS: atom_id res chain seq x y z
N MET A 1 19.85 11.97 24.08
CA MET A 1 18.93 11.44 23.06
C MET A 1 17.52 11.62 23.60
N GLY A 2 16.87 12.73 23.27
CA GLY A 2 15.54 13.05 23.82
C GLY A 2 14.42 12.22 23.17
N PRO A 3 13.20 12.23 23.72
CA PRO A 3 12.03 11.52 23.16
C PRO A 3 11.63 11.98 21.74
N ASN A 4 12.15 13.13 21.31
CA ASN A 4 11.77 13.82 20.08
C ASN A 4 12.54 13.37 18.83
N GLY A 5 12.65 12.07 18.56
CA GLY A 5 13.11 11.57 17.25
C GLY A 5 14.52 12.01 16.81
N ILE A 6 14.94 11.51 15.64
CA ILE A 6 16.22 11.85 15.02
C ILE A 6 15.94 12.94 13.99
N SER A 7 16.29 14.19 14.31
CA SER A 7 16.21 15.33 13.39
C SER A 7 17.57 15.57 12.74
N GLY A 8 17.60 15.66 11.40
CA GLY A 8 18.83 15.98 10.65
C GLY A 8 19.26 14.93 9.62
N ILE A 9 18.32 14.12 9.11
CA ILE A 9 18.60 13.26 7.95
C ILE A 9 18.66 14.16 6.72
N SER A 10 19.88 14.38 6.21
CA SER A 10 20.11 15.01 4.91
C SER A 10 19.21 14.36 3.86
N ALA A 11 18.54 15.19 3.06
CA ALA A 11 17.70 14.73 1.95
C ALA A 11 18.47 13.65 1.17
N PRO A 12 17.85 12.49 0.84
CA PRO A 12 18.54 11.38 0.20
C PRO A 12 19.13 11.85 -1.13
N GLY A 13 20.41 12.19 -1.13
CA GLY A 13 21.18 12.58 -2.30
C GLY A 13 21.76 11.34 -2.96
N ILE A 14 21.09 10.81 -3.98
CA ILE A 14 21.76 9.89 -4.91
C ILE A 14 22.68 10.76 -5.76
N PHE A 15 23.98 10.64 -5.50
CA PHE A 15 25.05 11.12 -6.38
C PHE A 15 24.91 12.61 -6.77
N SER A 16 25.39 13.50 -5.90
CA SER A 16 25.67 14.93 -6.15
C SER A 16 24.54 15.81 -6.73
N LEU A 17 23.30 15.36 -6.79
CA LEU A 17 22.14 16.18 -7.17
C LEU A 17 21.43 16.73 -5.92
N PRO A 18 21.14 18.05 -5.85
CA PRO A 18 20.44 18.65 -4.72
C PRO A 18 18.95 18.27 -4.77
N LEU A 19 18.62 17.08 -4.26
CA LEU A 19 17.26 16.56 -4.10
C LEU A 19 16.49 17.24 -2.94
N GLY A 20 16.89 18.45 -2.54
CA GLY A 20 16.21 19.28 -1.54
C GLY A 20 15.02 20.07 -2.10
N LYS A 21 14.82 20.11 -3.43
CA LYS A 21 13.63 20.72 -4.05
C LYS A 21 12.48 19.72 -4.09
N LEU A 22 11.32 20.13 -3.58
CA LEU A 22 10.05 19.37 -3.54
C LEU A 22 9.72 18.66 -4.88
N SER A 23 10.11 19.27 -6.00
CA SER A 23 9.93 18.71 -7.36
C SER A 23 10.68 17.39 -7.58
N TYR A 24 11.91 17.24 -7.09
CA TYR A 24 12.67 16.01 -7.32
C TYR A 24 12.18 14.84 -6.46
N PHE A 25 11.74 15.12 -5.23
CA PHE A 25 11.11 14.11 -4.39
C PHE A 25 9.82 13.57 -5.02
N TYR A 26 9.03 14.46 -5.65
CA TYR A 26 7.85 14.06 -6.42
C TYR A 26 8.21 13.11 -7.57
N TYR A 27 9.24 13.42 -8.37
CA TYR A 27 9.69 12.51 -9.44
C TYR A 27 10.20 11.17 -8.91
N LEU A 28 10.87 11.14 -7.76
CA LEU A 28 11.31 9.90 -7.10
C LEU A 28 10.11 9.04 -6.69
N VAL A 29 9.11 9.62 -6.02
CA VAL A 29 7.89 8.91 -5.61
C VAL A 29 7.12 8.43 -6.84
N LEU A 30 7.02 9.26 -7.88
CA LEU A 30 6.33 8.88 -9.12
C LEU A 30 7.03 7.71 -9.81
N LEU A 31 8.37 7.75 -9.92
CA LEU A 31 9.16 6.63 -10.43
C LEU A 31 8.94 5.38 -9.57
N PHE A 32 8.91 5.54 -8.25
CA PHE A 32 8.68 4.46 -7.31
C PHE A 32 7.32 3.78 -7.52
N VAL A 33 6.25 4.56 -7.60
CA VAL A 33 4.90 4.08 -7.88
C VAL A 33 4.84 3.34 -9.21
N LEU A 34 5.49 3.86 -10.26
CA LEU A 34 5.56 3.19 -11.57
C LEU A 34 6.30 1.85 -11.50
N ILE A 35 7.42 1.79 -10.77
CA ILE A 35 8.19 0.55 -10.57
C ILE A 35 7.36 -0.48 -9.79
N THR A 36 6.68 -0.07 -8.71
CA THR A 36 5.79 -0.95 -7.94
C THR A 36 4.65 -1.46 -8.81
N PHE A 37 4.00 -0.59 -9.59
CA PHE A 37 2.92 -0.98 -10.48
C PHE A 37 3.39 -1.97 -11.54
N PHE A 38 4.50 -1.68 -12.21
CA PHE A 38 5.07 -2.54 -13.25
C PHE A 38 5.48 -3.91 -12.69
N THR A 39 6.19 -3.92 -11.56
CA THR A 39 6.66 -5.17 -10.92
C THR A 39 5.48 -6.01 -10.45
N THR A 40 4.48 -5.40 -9.82
CA THR A 40 3.29 -6.12 -9.36
C THR A 40 2.51 -6.72 -10.53
N LYS A 41 2.33 -5.98 -11.63
CA LYS A 41 1.69 -6.49 -12.84
C LYS A 41 2.46 -7.67 -13.46
N ARG A 42 3.79 -7.58 -13.49
CA ARG A 42 4.66 -8.63 -14.02
C ARG A 42 4.62 -9.89 -13.15
N VAL A 43 4.64 -9.74 -11.83
CA VAL A 43 4.55 -10.85 -10.88
C VAL A 43 3.17 -11.52 -10.96
N TYR A 44 2.10 -10.74 -11.09
CA TYR A 44 0.74 -11.26 -11.26
C TYR A 44 0.60 -12.16 -12.51
N SER A 45 1.24 -11.77 -13.61
CA SER A 45 1.26 -12.56 -14.85
C SER A 45 2.24 -13.76 -14.82
N SER A 46 3.10 -13.85 -13.80
CA SER A 46 4.12 -14.89 -13.68
C SER A 46 3.54 -16.20 -13.13
N LYS A 47 4.35 -17.29 -13.18
CA LYS A 47 4.03 -18.57 -12.53
C LYS A 47 3.80 -18.40 -11.03
N ILE A 48 4.56 -17.50 -10.39
CA ILE A 48 4.44 -17.18 -8.96
C ILE A 48 3.06 -16.57 -8.65
N GLY A 49 2.60 -15.60 -9.44
CA GLY A 49 1.28 -15.00 -9.26
C GLY A 49 0.14 -16.02 -9.43
N ARG A 50 0.24 -16.91 -10.43
CA ARG A 50 -0.74 -18.00 -10.62
C ARG A 50 -0.74 -18.99 -9.46
N ALA A 51 0.43 -19.34 -8.94
CA ALA A 51 0.53 -20.21 -7.76
C ALA A 51 -0.10 -19.56 -6.51
N TRP A 52 0.07 -18.25 -6.31
CA TRP A 52 -0.60 -17.55 -5.20
C TRP A 52 -2.13 -17.52 -5.35
N VAL A 53 -2.65 -17.39 -6.57
CA VAL A 53 -4.10 -17.47 -6.81
C VAL A 53 -4.62 -18.87 -6.51
N ALA A 54 -3.93 -19.92 -6.95
CA ALA A 54 -4.30 -21.31 -6.65
C ALA A 54 -4.31 -21.61 -5.14
N ILE A 55 -3.25 -21.19 -4.43
CA ILE A 55 -3.16 -21.34 -2.96
C ILE A 55 -4.28 -20.58 -2.24
N ARG A 56 -4.72 -19.43 -2.78
CA ARG A 56 -5.83 -18.64 -2.23
C ARG A 56 -7.19 -19.32 -2.40
N GLU A 57 -7.37 -20.10 -3.46
CA GLU A 57 -8.62 -20.82 -3.72
C GLU A 57 -8.73 -22.08 -2.84
N ASP A 58 -7.70 -22.94 -2.88
CA ASP A 58 -7.61 -24.10 -2.00
C ASP A 58 -6.14 -24.49 -1.81
N GLU A 59 -5.65 -24.30 -0.59
CA GLU A 59 -4.28 -24.65 -0.21
C GLU A 59 -4.03 -26.16 -0.23
N ILE A 60 -5.00 -26.95 0.24
CA ILE A 60 -4.89 -28.41 0.34
C ILE A 60 -4.83 -28.99 -1.07
N ALA A 61 -5.75 -28.59 -1.95
CA ALA A 61 -5.73 -29.02 -3.35
C ALA A 61 -4.44 -28.61 -4.06
N SER A 62 -3.97 -27.37 -3.84
CA SER A 62 -2.72 -26.89 -4.44
C SER A 62 -1.50 -27.73 -4.03
N SER A 63 -1.43 -28.13 -2.75
CA SER A 63 -0.33 -28.97 -2.26
C SER A 63 -0.33 -30.37 -2.88
N ILE A 64 -1.52 -30.96 -3.10
CA ILE A 64 -1.67 -32.26 -3.75
C ILE A 64 -1.26 -32.19 -5.22
N MET A 65 -1.50 -31.06 -5.88
CA MET A 65 -1.11 -30.80 -7.27
C MET A 65 0.40 -30.53 -7.46
N GLY A 66 1.21 -30.71 -6.42
CA GLY A 66 2.67 -30.57 -6.47
C GLY A 66 3.18 -29.13 -6.33
N ILE A 67 2.33 -28.18 -5.92
CA ILE A 67 2.76 -26.81 -5.61
C ILE A 67 3.29 -26.78 -4.18
N ASN A 68 4.55 -26.37 -4.00
CA ASN A 68 5.13 -26.18 -2.67
C ASN A 68 4.54 -24.93 -1.99
N THR A 69 3.43 -25.11 -1.27
CA THR A 69 2.69 -24.02 -0.61
C THR A 69 3.56 -23.21 0.34
N THR A 70 4.46 -23.85 1.08
CA THR A 70 5.40 -23.20 2.01
C THR A 70 6.34 -22.23 1.31
N MET A 71 6.99 -22.65 0.22
CA MET A 71 7.89 -21.77 -0.55
C MET A 71 7.14 -20.59 -1.16
N TYR A 72 5.97 -20.83 -1.76
CA TYR A 72 5.18 -19.75 -2.35
C TYR A 72 4.64 -18.77 -1.30
N LYS A 73 4.27 -19.24 -0.10
CA LYS A 73 3.93 -18.35 1.02
C LYS A 73 5.12 -17.52 1.49
N LEU A 74 6.31 -18.11 1.56
CA LEU A 74 7.53 -17.38 1.91
C LEU A 74 7.85 -16.30 0.87
N TYR A 75 7.68 -16.58 -0.43
CA TYR A 75 7.81 -15.57 -1.47
C TYR A 75 6.78 -14.44 -1.35
N ALA A 76 5.53 -14.75 -0.99
CA ALA A 76 4.52 -13.73 -0.78
C ALA A 76 4.89 -12.80 0.39
N PHE A 77 5.35 -13.39 1.50
CA PHE A 77 5.81 -12.63 2.66
C PHE A 77 7.05 -11.78 2.34
N ALA A 78 8.07 -12.36 1.71
CA ALA A 78 9.29 -11.65 1.33
C ALA A 78 9.00 -10.50 0.36
N PHE A 79 8.11 -10.69 -0.61
CA PHE A 79 7.70 -9.65 -1.55
C PHE A 79 6.96 -8.51 -0.84
N GLY A 80 6.05 -8.83 0.08
CA GLY A 80 5.36 -7.83 0.90
C GLY A 80 6.33 -7.03 1.79
N ALA A 81 7.23 -7.72 2.48
CA ALA A 81 8.24 -7.11 3.34
C ALA A 81 9.21 -6.20 2.57
N PHE A 82 9.61 -6.61 1.36
CA PHE A 82 10.43 -5.79 0.47
C PHE A 82 9.75 -4.46 0.13
N TRP A 83 8.49 -4.47 -0.29
CA TRP A 83 7.75 -3.24 -0.60
C TRP A 83 7.48 -2.39 0.62
N ALA A 84 7.15 -3.01 1.76
CA ALA A 84 6.92 -2.29 3.01
C ALA A 84 8.19 -1.58 3.50
N GLY A 85 9.35 -2.26 3.46
CA GLY A 85 10.64 -1.66 3.84
C GLY A 85 11.03 -0.51 2.91
N LEU A 86 10.82 -0.68 1.61
CA LEU A 86 11.17 0.33 0.62
C LEU A 86 10.24 1.56 0.69
N ALA A 87 8.94 1.36 0.93
CA ALA A 87 8.00 2.44 1.22
C ALA A 87 8.36 3.18 2.51
N GLY A 88 8.74 2.45 3.56
CA GLY A 88 9.21 3.03 4.84
C GLY A 88 10.48 3.87 4.67
N ALA A 89 11.44 3.42 3.86
CA ALA A 89 12.66 4.18 3.58
C ALA A 89 12.35 5.51 2.86
N VAL A 90 11.45 5.49 1.87
CA VAL A 90 10.99 6.70 1.17
C VAL A 90 10.24 7.64 2.13
N PHE A 91 9.39 7.09 3.01
CA PHE A 91 8.65 7.87 4.01
C PHE A 91 9.58 8.55 5.02
N ALA A 92 10.57 7.83 5.54
CA ALA A 92 11.58 8.38 6.44
C ALA A 92 12.40 9.49 5.75
N GLY A 93 12.77 9.30 4.48
CA GLY A 93 13.43 10.32 3.67
C GLY A 93 12.58 11.58 3.44
N LYS A 94 11.24 11.45 3.35
CA LYS A 94 10.31 12.57 3.19
C LYS A 94 10.14 13.37 4.46
N MET A 95 9.94 12.70 5.58
CA MET A 95 9.67 13.38 6.85
C MET A 95 10.93 13.96 7.49
N GLN A 96 12.14 13.50 7.11
CA GLN A 96 13.44 13.88 7.69
C GLN A 96 13.52 13.78 9.23
N PHE A 97 12.47 13.21 9.82
CA PHE A 97 12.15 13.14 11.23
C PHE A 97 11.23 11.94 11.39
N VAL A 98 11.66 10.96 12.18
CA VAL A 98 10.88 9.77 12.48
C VAL A 98 10.56 9.81 13.96
N SER A 99 9.30 10.15 14.29
CA SER A 99 8.76 10.00 15.63
C SER A 99 7.86 8.74 15.70
N PRO A 100 7.83 8.02 16.83
CA PRO A 100 6.87 6.94 17.05
C PRO A 100 5.41 7.40 16.93
N GLU A 101 5.18 8.69 17.18
CA GLU A 101 3.88 9.37 17.01
C GLU A 101 3.39 9.39 15.56
N SER A 102 4.26 9.21 14.56
CA SER A 102 3.85 9.07 13.16
C SER A 102 3.39 7.64 12.81
N PHE A 103 3.60 6.67 13.69
CA PHE A 103 3.23 5.26 13.49
C PHE A 103 2.26 4.78 14.56
N THR A 104 1.17 5.53 14.73
CA THR A 104 0.12 5.14 15.69
C THR A 104 -0.73 3.99 15.16
N PHE A 105 -1.47 3.33 16.06
CA PHE A 105 -2.48 2.33 15.70
C PHE A 105 -3.48 2.87 14.66
N MET A 106 -3.85 4.15 14.75
CA MET A 106 -4.76 4.79 13.82
C MET A 106 -4.21 4.80 12.38
N GLU A 107 -2.92 5.05 12.20
CA GLU A 107 -2.28 5.04 10.88
C GLU A 107 -2.29 3.64 10.25
N SER A 108 -2.00 2.60 11.05
CA SER A 108 -2.09 1.21 10.60
C SER A 108 -3.51 0.84 10.16
N VAL A 109 -4.53 1.28 10.92
CA VAL A 109 -5.94 1.09 10.55
C VAL A 109 -6.25 1.85 9.25
N LEU A 110 -5.81 3.10 9.10
CA LEU A 110 -6.01 3.87 7.87
C LEU A 110 -5.42 3.18 6.64
N ILE A 111 -4.20 2.65 6.72
CA ILE A 111 -3.56 1.90 5.63
C ILE A 111 -4.39 0.64 5.30
N LEU A 112 -4.84 -0.10 6.31
CA LEU A 112 -5.71 -1.26 6.11
C LEU A 112 -7.03 -0.86 5.43
N CYS A 113 -7.61 0.25 5.85
CA CYS A 113 -8.84 0.79 5.27
C CYS A 113 -8.65 1.18 3.81
N MET A 114 -7.52 1.78 3.41
CA MET A 114 -7.21 2.08 2.00
C MET A 114 -7.24 0.82 1.13
N VAL A 115 -6.68 -0.29 1.63
CA VAL A 115 -6.63 -1.56 0.91
C VAL A 115 -8.02 -2.21 0.83
N ILE A 116 -8.76 -2.24 1.93
CA ILE A 116 -10.13 -2.80 1.99
C ILE A 116 -11.06 -2.02 1.06
N LEU A 117 -10.99 -0.68 1.11
CA LEU A 117 -11.77 0.24 0.29
C LEU A 117 -11.51 0.04 -1.21
N GLY A 118 -10.25 -0.17 -1.58
CA GLY A 118 -9.88 -0.45 -2.95
C GLY A 118 -10.31 -1.83 -3.46
N GLY A 119 -10.36 -2.82 -2.57
CA GLY A 119 -10.72 -4.21 -2.86
C GLY A 119 -9.50 -5.13 -2.92
N LEU A 120 -9.60 -6.28 -2.24
CA LEU A 120 -8.54 -7.28 -2.14
C LEU A 120 -8.23 -7.90 -3.51
N GLY A 121 -7.09 -7.54 -4.09
CA GLY A 121 -6.62 -8.08 -5.38
C GLY A 121 -6.86 -7.19 -6.61
N SER A 122 -7.36 -5.95 -6.43
CA SER A 122 -7.47 -4.98 -7.52
C SER A 122 -6.49 -3.82 -7.34
N ILE A 123 -5.38 -3.83 -8.10
CA ILE A 123 -4.37 -2.77 -8.08
C ILE A 123 -4.98 -1.37 -8.34
N PRO A 124 -5.79 -1.13 -9.40
CA PRO A 124 -6.38 0.19 -9.62
C PRO A 124 -7.39 0.58 -8.53
N GLY A 125 -8.06 -0.41 -7.93
CA GLY A 125 -8.96 -0.19 -6.80
C GLY A 125 -8.21 0.34 -5.58
N VAL A 126 -7.09 -0.29 -5.20
CA VAL A 126 -6.26 0.14 -4.06
C VAL A 126 -5.69 1.55 -4.28
N ILE A 127 -5.26 1.88 -5.51
CA ILE A 127 -4.78 3.24 -5.84
C ILE A 127 -5.90 4.28 -5.65
N LEU A 128 -7.10 4.01 -6.14
CA LEU A 128 -8.24 4.89 -5.94
C LEU A 128 -8.64 4.98 -4.46
N GLY A 129 -8.56 3.87 -3.72
CA GLY A 129 -8.88 3.86 -2.31
C GLY A 129 -7.91 4.68 -1.46
N ALA A 130 -6.62 4.60 -1.77
CA ALA A 130 -5.60 5.46 -1.19
C ALA A 130 -5.84 6.94 -1.54
N LEU A 131 -6.12 7.26 -2.82
CA LEU A 131 -6.41 8.63 -3.23
C LEU A 131 -7.60 9.23 -2.48
N ILE A 132 -8.71 8.49 -2.39
CA ILE A 132 -9.93 8.94 -1.71
C ILE A 132 -9.63 9.21 -0.23
N LEU A 133 -9.04 8.25 0.48
CA LEU A 133 -8.81 8.41 1.92
C LEU A 133 -7.72 9.42 2.27
N VAL A 134 -6.82 9.75 1.34
CA VAL A 134 -5.84 10.82 1.52
C VAL A 134 -6.46 12.18 1.19
N LEU A 135 -7.20 12.30 0.08
CA LEU A 135 -7.81 13.56 -0.35
C LEU A 135 -8.98 14.00 0.54
N LEU A 136 -9.76 13.06 1.06
CA LEU A 136 -10.94 13.35 1.86
C LEU A 136 -10.60 14.18 3.13
N PRO A 137 -9.64 13.78 3.99
CA PRO A 137 -9.24 14.61 5.13
C PRO A 137 -8.49 15.89 4.72
N GLU A 138 -7.83 15.92 3.56
CA GLU A 138 -7.14 17.11 3.03
C GLU A 138 -8.14 18.19 2.57
N LEU A 139 -9.26 17.80 1.96
CA LEU A 139 -10.36 18.69 1.58
C LEU A 139 -11.14 19.18 2.80
N LEU A 140 -11.26 18.35 3.83
CA LEU A 140 -11.91 18.69 5.10
C LEU A 140 -10.95 19.37 6.09
N ARG A 141 -9.76 19.77 5.65
CA ARG A 141 -8.72 20.35 6.51
C ARG A 141 -9.17 21.61 7.24
N GLU A 142 -10.09 22.37 6.66
CA GLU A 142 -10.65 23.59 7.27
C GLU A 142 -11.59 23.30 8.45
N ILE A 143 -12.10 22.07 8.56
CA ILE A 143 -13.06 21.68 9.61
C ILE A 143 -12.39 20.65 10.54
N GLN A 144 -11.36 21.10 11.28
CA GLN A 144 -10.53 20.28 12.19
C GLN A 144 -11.34 19.36 13.13
N LEU A 145 -12.52 19.79 13.59
CA LEU A 145 -13.36 19.04 14.53
C LEU A 145 -14.06 17.81 13.92
N TYR A 146 -14.41 17.85 12.64
CA TYR A 146 -15.21 16.79 12.01
C TYR A 146 -14.36 15.76 11.26
N ARG A 147 -13.03 15.93 11.22
CA ARG A 147 -12.12 15.03 10.48
C ARG A 147 -12.28 13.56 10.88
N MET A 148 -12.33 13.28 12.18
CA MET A 148 -12.44 11.91 12.71
C MET A 148 -13.83 11.32 12.46
N LEU A 149 -14.88 12.14 12.60
CA LEU A 149 -16.26 11.77 12.28
C LEU A 149 -16.45 11.49 10.79
N ALA A 150 -15.88 12.32 9.92
CA ALA A 150 -15.95 12.17 8.47
C ALA A 150 -15.17 10.94 7.98
N LEU A 151 -14.01 10.63 8.59
CA LEU A 151 -13.27 9.39 8.33
C LEU A 151 -14.08 8.15 8.71
N GLY A 152 -14.66 8.13 9.92
CA GLY A 152 -15.50 7.03 10.39
C GLY A 152 -16.77 6.87 9.54
N ALA A 153 -17.46 7.98 9.25
CA ALA A 153 -18.64 7.99 8.39
C ALA A 153 -18.30 7.54 6.96
N GLY A 154 -17.19 8.00 6.40
CA GLY A 154 -16.71 7.58 5.08
C GLY A 154 -16.44 6.07 5.01
N LEU A 155 -15.81 5.52 6.05
CA LEU A 155 -15.59 4.08 6.21
C LEU A 155 -16.89 3.29 6.26
N VAL A 156 -17.85 3.72 7.09
CA VAL A 156 -19.16 3.07 7.23
C VAL A 156 -19.95 3.15 5.93
N LEU A 157 -20.00 4.32 5.29
CA LEU A 157 -20.64 4.49 3.98
C LEU A 157 -20.04 3.50 2.97
N LEU A 158 -18.73 3.35 2.94
CA LEU A 158 -18.09 2.46 1.98
C LEU A 158 -18.35 0.98 2.22
N MET A 159 -18.36 0.56 3.49
CA MET A 159 -18.76 -0.80 3.86
C MET A 159 -20.21 -1.09 3.45
N VAL A 160 -21.10 -0.09 3.56
CA VAL A 160 -22.51 -0.19 3.17
C VAL A 160 -22.69 -0.23 1.65
N PHE A 161 -21.99 0.63 0.91
CA PHE A 161 -22.21 0.76 -0.54
C PHE A 161 -21.48 -0.33 -1.35
N ARG A 162 -20.27 -0.77 -0.96
CA ARG A 162 -19.48 -1.75 -1.71
C ARG A 162 -18.57 -2.61 -0.80
N PRO A 163 -19.10 -3.68 -0.17
CA PRO A 163 -18.32 -4.51 0.76
C PRO A 163 -17.16 -5.30 0.12
N GLN A 164 -17.09 -5.36 -1.21
CA GLN A 164 -15.97 -5.98 -1.94
C GLN A 164 -14.89 -4.96 -2.40
N GLY A 165 -15.05 -3.67 -2.06
CA GLY A 165 -14.22 -2.56 -2.53
C GLY A 165 -14.68 -1.98 -3.88
N LEU A 166 -14.14 -0.83 -4.29
CA LEU A 166 -14.56 -0.12 -5.50
C LEU A 166 -14.41 -0.97 -6.78
N PHE A 167 -13.35 -1.79 -6.86
CA PHE A 167 -13.05 -2.64 -8.02
C PHE A 167 -12.77 -4.11 -7.68
N GLY A 168 -13.01 -4.55 -6.45
CA GLY A 168 -12.94 -5.97 -6.09
C GLY A 168 -14.20 -6.68 -6.58
N GLY A 169 -14.05 -7.55 -7.58
CA GLY A 169 -15.21 -8.26 -8.16
C GLY A 169 -14.99 -8.86 -9.54
N ARG A 170 -13.91 -8.53 -10.26
CA ARG A 170 -13.53 -9.36 -11.42
C ARG A 170 -12.82 -10.60 -10.93
N GLY A 171 -13.63 -11.61 -10.58
CA GLY A 171 -13.20 -13.00 -10.66
C GLY A 171 -12.48 -13.20 -12.00
N VAL A 172 -11.32 -13.85 -11.93
CA VAL A 172 -10.48 -14.13 -13.07
C VAL A 172 -11.29 -15.01 -14.02
N SER A 173 -11.91 -14.39 -15.04
CA SER A 173 -12.50 -15.11 -16.17
C SER A 173 -11.34 -15.67 -16.99
N PHE A 174 -10.93 -16.90 -16.67
CA PHE A 174 -10.12 -17.74 -17.54
C PHE A 174 -10.90 -17.93 -18.84
N ARG A 175 -10.50 -17.23 -19.91
CA ARG A 175 -10.84 -17.70 -21.27
C ARG A 175 -9.84 -18.81 -21.59
N SER A 176 -10.39 -20.01 -21.73
CA SER A 176 -9.78 -21.17 -22.37
C SER A 176 -9.32 -20.84 -23.79
#